data_AF-A0A4Q2XXT2-F1
#
_entry.id   AF-A0A4Q2XXT2-F1
#
_cell.length_a   1.000
_cell.length_b   1.000
_cell.length_c   1.000
_cell.angle_alpha   90.00
_cell.angle_beta   90.00
_cell.angle_gamma   90.00
#
_symmetry.space_group_name_H-M   'P 1'
#
loop_
_entity.id
_entity.type
_entity.pdbx_description
1 polymer ?
#
loop_
_entity_poly.entity_id
_entity_poly.type
_entity_poly.pdbx_seq_one_letter_code
_entity_poly.pdbx_strand_id
1 'polypeptide(L)'
;AKAGIKAAIEAAEDLGRDLPIMMSMTLTDLSGRNLSGHTVEAFWHAVRHARPITIGLNCSFGAEQLRPHVKTLAALADTLIMVYPNAGLPNELGEYDEMPETTAGLVHEWAEAGQVNVLGGCCGSTPAHIKAIADSVKDLAPRNIASPEVRTRLAGLEPFTMAA
;
A
#
# COMPACT_ATOMS: atom_id res chain seq x y z
N ALA A 1 -10.61 -8.79 3.50
CA ALA A 1 -10.39 -8.39 2.08
C ALA A 1 -11.37 -9.05 1.13
N LYS A 2 -11.33 -10.37 0.88
CA LYS A 2 -12.16 -11.04 -0.14
C LYS A 2 -13.67 -10.80 -0.02
N ALA A 3 -14.22 -10.80 1.19
CA ALA A 3 -15.64 -10.48 1.40
C ALA A 3 -15.99 -9.06 0.90
N GLY A 4 -15.16 -8.05 1.20
CA GLY A 4 -15.35 -6.68 0.71
C GLY A 4 -15.17 -6.55 -0.80
N ILE A 5 -14.21 -7.28 -1.39
CA ILE A 5 -14.04 -7.36 -2.85
C ILE A 5 -15.31 -7.92 -3.50
N LYS A 6 -15.83 -9.03 -2.96
CA LYS A 6 -17.05 -9.65 -3.48
C LYS A 6 -18.24 -8.71 -3.40
N ALA A 7 -18.42 -8.03 -2.27
CA ALA A 7 -19.48 -7.05 -2.09
C ALA A 7 -19.36 -5.86 -3.07
N ALA A 8 -18.15 -5.38 -3.33
CA ALA A 8 -17.93 -4.30 -4.30
C ALA A 8 -18.26 -4.73 -5.75
N ILE A 9 -17.94 -5.97 -6.10
CA ILE A 9 -18.29 -6.54 -7.42
C ILE A 9 -19.81 -6.69 -7.55
N GLU A 10 -20.49 -7.27 -6.55
CA GLU A 10 -21.95 -7.41 -6.56
C GLU A 10 -22.64 -6.04 -6.62
N ALA A 11 -22.14 -5.04 -5.89
CA ALA A 11 -22.66 -3.68 -5.97
C ALA A 11 -22.47 -3.04 -7.37
N ALA A 12 -21.37 -3.34 -8.06
CA ALA A 12 -21.15 -2.88 -9.43
C ALA A 12 -22.13 -3.54 -10.41
N GLU A 13 -22.38 -4.84 -10.24
CA GLU A 13 -23.37 -5.60 -11.02
C GLU A 13 -24.79 -5.05 -10.82
N ASP A 14 -25.20 -4.82 -9.56
CA ASP A 14 -26.52 -4.28 -9.21
C ASP A 14 -26.74 -2.86 -9.77
N LEU A 15 -25.68 -2.04 -9.81
CA LEU A 15 -25.74 -0.68 -10.37
C LEU A 15 -25.62 -0.66 -11.90
N GLY A 16 -25.28 -1.78 -12.53
CA GLY A 16 -25.03 -1.86 -13.98
C GLY A 16 -23.88 -0.98 -14.46
N ARG A 17 -22.90 -0.69 -13.59
CA ARG A 17 -21.73 0.14 -13.92
C ARG A 17 -20.49 -0.30 -13.16
N ASP A 18 -19.32 -0.03 -13.71
CA ASP A 18 -18.05 -0.29 -13.03
C ASP A 18 -17.93 0.55 -11.74
N LEU A 19 -17.49 -0.10 -10.67
CA LEU A 19 -17.05 0.54 -9.44
C LEU A 19 -15.54 0.30 -9.25
N PRO A 20 -14.70 1.34 -9.35
CA PRO A 20 -13.27 1.20 -9.11
C PRO A 20 -12.98 0.76 -7.67
N ILE A 21 -12.15 -0.27 -7.51
CA ILE A 21 -11.74 -0.78 -6.20
C ILE A 21 -10.36 -0.24 -5.87
N MET A 22 -10.24 0.46 -4.73
CA MET A 22 -8.98 0.80 -4.10
C MET A 22 -8.79 -0.06 -2.85
N MET A 23 -7.62 -0.67 -2.69
CA MET A 23 -7.31 -1.50 -1.53
C MET A 23 -5.99 -1.12 -0.89
N SER A 24 -5.91 -1.32 0.41
CA SER A 24 -4.68 -1.30 1.18
C SER A 24 -4.72 -2.41 2.22
N MET A 25 -3.56 -2.76 2.75
CA MET A 25 -3.46 -3.59 3.95
C MET A 25 -2.65 -2.90 5.03
N THR A 26 -2.97 -3.21 6.27
CA THR A 26 -2.18 -2.82 7.44
C THR A 26 -1.34 -4.01 7.89
N LEU A 27 -0.08 -3.75 8.24
CA LEU A 27 0.81 -4.75 8.83
C LEU A 27 0.65 -4.70 10.34
N THR A 28 0.65 -5.84 11.02
CA THR A 28 0.43 -5.93 12.46
C THR A 28 1.72 -6.08 13.26
N ASP A 29 2.82 -6.46 12.60
CA ASP A 29 4.13 -6.59 13.21
C ASP A 29 5.25 -6.29 12.18
N LEU A 30 6.48 -6.18 12.68
CA LEU A 30 7.67 -5.95 11.87
C LEU A 30 8.10 -7.18 11.04
N SER A 31 7.42 -8.32 11.18
CA SER A 31 7.63 -9.47 10.29
C SER A 31 6.95 -9.28 8.93
N GLY A 32 6.20 -8.19 8.74
CA GLY A 32 5.61 -7.82 7.46
C GLY A 32 4.29 -8.52 7.18
N ARG A 33 3.57 -8.93 8.23
CA ARG A 33 2.31 -9.68 8.11
C ARG A 33 1.12 -8.82 8.48
N ASN A 34 -0.01 -9.09 7.83
CA ASN A 34 -1.31 -8.57 8.30
C ASN A 34 -1.90 -9.43 9.42
N LEU A 35 -3.03 -9.00 9.97
CA LEU A 35 -3.72 -9.69 11.08
C LEU A 35 -4.07 -11.16 10.78
N SER A 36 -4.31 -11.50 9.51
CA SER A 36 -4.59 -12.88 9.08
C SER A 36 -3.31 -13.69 8.81
N GLY A 37 -2.14 -13.13 9.07
CA GLY A 37 -0.83 -13.76 8.91
C GLY A 37 -0.25 -13.71 7.49
N HIS A 38 -0.91 -13.04 6.53
CA HIS A 38 -0.37 -12.95 5.16
C HIS A 38 0.82 -12.00 5.12
N THR A 39 1.89 -12.42 4.45
CA THR A 39 2.89 -11.47 3.94
C THR A 39 2.28 -10.56 2.88
N VAL A 40 3.00 -9.48 2.53
CA VAL A 40 2.59 -8.51 1.49
C VAL A 40 2.36 -9.20 0.15
N GLU A 41 3.26 -10.10 -0.22
CA GLU A 41 3.23 -10.87 -1.46
C GLU A 41 2.06 -11.84 -1.49
N ALA A 42 1.86 -12.57 -0.39
CA ALA A 42 0.76 -13.53 -0.25
C ALA A 42 -0.59 -12.81 -0.35
N PHE A 43 -0.73 -11.67 0.33
CA PHE A 43 -1.95 -10.87 0.24
C PHE A 43 -2.19 -10.38 -1.20
N TRP A 44 -1.16 -9.88 -1.89
CA TRP A 44 -1.31 -9.45 -3.27
C TRP A 44 -1.76 -10.59 -4.19
N HIS A 45 -1.13 -11.77 -4.09
CA HIS A 45 -1.56 -12.96 -4.84
C HIS A 45 -3.01 -13.35 -4.54
N ALA A 46 -3.43 -13.22 -3.28
CA ALA A 46 -4.78 -13.55 -2.85
C ALA A 46 -5.85 -12.61 -3.40
N VAL A 47 -5.53 -11.32 -3.65
CA VAL A 47 -6.53 -10.29 -4.00
C VAL A 47 -6.41 -9.71 -5.41
N ARG A 48 -5.30 -9.95 -6.13
CA ARG A 48 -5.07 -9.37 -7.48
C ARG A 48 -6.18 -9.63 -8.50
N HIS A 49 -6.91 -10.75 -8.35
CA HIS A 49 -8.04 -11.11 -9.21
C HIS A 49 -9.17 -10.05 -9.19
N ALA A 50 -9.22 -9.20 -8.16
CA ALA A 50 -10.14 -8.08 -8.08
C ALA A 50 -9.84 -6.96 -9.10
N ARG A 51 -8.66 -6.96 -9.74
CA ARG A 51 -8.19 -5.92 -10.67
C ARG A 51 -8.40 -4.50 -10.11
N PRO A 52 -7.92 -4.20 -8.88
CA PRO A 52 -8.10 -2.89 -8.30
C PRO A 52 -7.35 -1.83 -9.09
N ILE A 53 -7.81 -0.59 -9.03
CA ILE A 53 -7.06 0.56 -9.57
C ILE A 53 -5.81 0.85 -8.74
N THR A 54 -5.86 0.60 -7.42
CA THR A 54 -4.70 0.72 -6.53
C THR A 54 -4.64 -0.41 -5.50
N ILE A 55 -3.42 -0.83 -5.16
CA ILE A 55 -3.09 -1.63 -3.97
C ILE A 55 -2.08 -0.87 -3.10
N GLY A 56 -2.00 -1.13 -1.80
CA GLY A 56 -0.89 -0.61 -1.02
C GLY A 56 -0.92 -0.88 0.47
N LEU A 57 -0.27 -0.01 1.22
CA LEU A 57 -0.01 -0.17 2.65
C LEU A 57 -0.46 1.09 3.41
N ASN A 58 -1.04 0.87 4.58
CA ASN A 58 -1.46 1.98 5.44
C ASN A 58 -1.43 1.62 6.91
N CYS A 59 -1.39 2.66 7.75
CA CYS A 59 -1.50 2.57 9.21
C CYS A 59 -0.44 1.63 9.85
N SER A 60 -0.63 1.38 11.15
CA SER A 60 0.22 0.62 12.08
C SER A 60 1.66 1.14 12.28
N PHE A 61 2.27 1.65 11.22
CA PHE A 61 3.69 1.97 11.14
C PHE A 61 3.91 3.30 10.43
N GLY A 62 5.04 3.93 10.74
CA GLY A 62 5.56 5.08 10.02
C GLY A 62 6.22 4.68 8.70
N ALA A 63 6.68 5.68 7.95
CA ALA A 63 7.31 5.47 6.65
C ALA A 63 8.60 4.63 6.75
N GLU A 64 9.39 4.79 7.81
CA GLU A 64 10.63 4.02 7.96
C GLU A 64 10.38 2.51 7.99
N GLN A 65 9.42 2.04 8.80
CA GLN A 65 9.15 0.62 8.96
C GLN A 65 8.40 0.02 7.76
N LEU A 66 7.62 0.83 7.01
CA LEU A 66 6.94 0.35 5.80
C LEU A 66 7.87 0.22 4.58
N ARG A 67 9.03 0.89 4.57
CA ARG A 67 9.97 0.94 3.44
C ARG A 67 10.27 -0.42 2.77
N PRO A 68 10.69 -1.49 3.48
CA PRO A 68 10.96 -2.77 2.84
C PRO A 68 9.71 -3.36 2.16
N HIS A 69 8.55 -3.18 2.78
CA HIS A 69 7.27 -3.71 2.29
C HIS A 69 6.75 -2.96 1.06
N VAL A 70 6.96 -1.65 1.00
CA VAL A 70 6.68 -0.83 -0.19
C VAL A 70 7.53 -1.30 -1.37
N LYS A 71 8.83 -1.50 -1.16
CA LYS A 71 9.75 -2.00 -2.19
C LYS A 71 9.32 -3.37 -2.73
N THR A 72 8.98 -4.29 -1.84
CA THR A 72 8.46 -5.63 -2.21
C THR A 72 7.20 -5.52 -3.06
N LEU A 73 6.20 -4.74 -2.61
CA LEU A 73 4.96 -4.59 -3.35
C LEU A 73 5.16 -3.91 -4.72
N ALA A 74 6.05 -2.92 -4.79
CA ALA A 74 6.44 -2.22 -6.02
C ALA A 74 6.99 -3.16 -7.11
N ALA A 75 7.76 -4.18 -6.72
CA ALA A 75 8.28 -5.15 -7.66
C ALA A 75 7.21 -6.11 -8.22
N LEU A 76 6.09 -6.29 -7.51
CA LEU A 76 5.12 -7.37 -7.78
C LEU A 76 3.77 -6.89 -8.32
N ALA A 77 3.34 -5.69 -7.94
CA ALA A 77 2.02 -5.19 -8.29
C ALA A 77 1.95 -4.79 -9.77
N ASP A 78 0.98 -5.36 -10.48
CA ASP A 78 0.60 -5.01 -11.86
C ASP A 78 -0.50 -3.93 -11.90
N THR A 79 -0.61 -3.14 -10.82
CA THR A 79 -1.53 -2.01 -10.69
C THR A 79 -0.85 -0.84 -9.95
N LEU A 80 -1.52 0.30 -9.82
CA LEU A 80 -0.98 1.46 -9.12
C LEU A 80 -0.77 1.17 -7.62
N ILE A 81 0.24 1.80 -7.04
CA ILE A 81 0.55 1.67 -5.61
C ILE A 81 0.17 2.93 -4.85
N MET A 82 -0.62 2.77 -3.79
CA MET A 82 -1.05 3.83 -2.89
C MET A 82 -0.57 3.57 -1.47
N VAL A 83 0.30 4.42 -0.92
CA VAL A 83 0.84 4.24 0.44
C VAL A 83 0.57 5.47 1.28
N TYR A 84 0.06 5.27 2.49
CA TYR A 84 -0.24 6.34 3.43
C TYR A 84 0.13 5.89 4.84
N PRO A 85 1.39 6.12 5.26
CA PRO A 85 1.90 5.73 6.58
C PRO A 85 1.29 6.61 7.69
N ASN A 86 1.47 6.18 8.94
CA ASN A 86 1.31 7.08 10.07
C ASN A 86 2.42 8.15 10.07
N ALA A 87 2.22 9.25 10.79
CA ALA A 87 3.28 10.22 11.10
C ALA A 87 4.19 9.65 12.21
N GLY A 88 5.01 8.67 11.85
CA GLY A 88 5.83 7.90 12.78
C GLY A 88 5.03 6.88 13.61
N LEU A 89 5.66 6.37 14.67
CA LEU A 89 5.01 5.54 15.67
C LEU A 89 4.38 6.42 16.76
N PRO A 90 3.25 6.01 17.36
CA PRO A 90 2.70 6.75 18.49
C PRO A 90 3.65 6.68 19.69
N ASN A 91 3.75 7.78 20.44
CA ASN A 91 4.49 7.85 21.70
C ASN A 91 3.71 7.16 22.84
N GLU A 92 4.26 7.17 24.06
CA GLU A 92 3.65 6.51 25.23
C GLU A 92 2.26 7.08 25.60
N LEU A 93 1.94 8.30 25.16
CA LEU A 93 0.63 8.94 25.34
C LEU A 93 -0.34 8.65 24.19
N GLY A 94 0.10 7.92 23.16
CA GLY A 94 -0.68 7.64 21.96
C GLY A 94 -0.68 8.77 20.93
N GLU A 95 0.18 9.79 21.10
CA GLU A 95 0.30 10.94 20.21
C GLU A 95 1.38 10.70 19.14
N TYR A 96 1.35 11.47 18.06
CA TYR A 96 2.29 11.34 16.94
C TYR A 96 3.15 12.61 16.85
N ASP A 97 4.44 12.46 17.16
CA ASP A 97 5.39 13.58 17.26
C ASP A 97 6.18 13.82 15.96
N GLU A 98 6.04 12.96 14.96
CA GLU A 98 6.75 13.11 13.69
C GLU A 98 6.28 14.39 12.99
N MET A 99 7.25 15.21 12.56
CA MET A 99 6.97 16.48 11.90
C MET A 99 6.66 16.30 10.41
N PRO A 100 5.86 17.21 9.80
CA PRO A 100 5.53 17.19 8.38
C PRO A 100 6.72 16.94 7.45
N GLU A 101 7.83 17.64 7.68
CA GLU A 101 9.03 17.58 6.86
C GLU A 101 9.73 16.21 6.97
N THR A 102 9.67 15.58 8.15
CA THR A 102 10.23 14.25 8.39
C THR A 102 9.45 13.20 7.60
N THR A 103 8.11 13.17 7.74
CA THR A 103 7.27 12.25 6.97
C THR A 103 7.46 12.48 5.47
N ALA A 104 7.45 13.74 5.03
CA ALA A 104 7.61 14.11 3.63
C ALA A 104 8.97 13.66 3.05
N GLY A 105 10.06 13.79 3.80
CA GLY A 105 11.38 13.32 3.40
C GLY A 105 11.44 11.80 3.26
N LEU A 106 10.89 11.06 4.23
CA LEU A 106 10.89 9.59 4.19
C LEU A 106 10.06 9.03 3.02
N VAL A 107 8.90 9.62 2.73
CA VAL A 107 8.07 9.15 1.60
C VAL A 107 8.58 9.65 0.25
N HIS A 108 9.31 10.77 0.21
CA HIS A 108 9.99 11.25 -1.00
C HIS A 108 10.98 10.21 -1.52
N GLU A 109 11.73 9.53 -0.64
CA GLU A 109 12.65 8.45 -1.05
C GLU A 109 11.93 7.34 -1.84
N TRP A 110 10.68 7.01 -1.50
CA TRP A 110 9.90 6.03 -2.25
C TRP A 110 9.47 6.53 -3.63
N ALA A 111 9.07 7.80 -3.70
CA ALA A 111 8.67 8.43 -4.95
C ALA A 111 9.86 8.59 -5.89
N GLU A 112 11.01 9.04 -5.38
CA GLU A 112 12.26 9.18 -6.13
C GLU A 112 12.76 7.81 -6.66
N ALA A 113 12.63 6.75 -5.85
CA ALA A 113 12.91 5.39 -6.26
C ALA A 113 11.87 4.79 -7.24
N GLY A 114 10.83 5.53 -7.60
CA GLY A 114 9.77 5.09 -8.51
C GLY A 114 8.97 3.90 -7.95
N GLN A 115 8.70 3.87 -6.64
CA GLN A 115 8.05 2.73 -5.97
C GLN A 115 6.56 2.94 -5.70
N VAL A 116 6.05 4.17 -5.83
CA VAL A 116 4.67 4.55 -5.49
C VAL A 116 4.02 5.38 -6.59
N ASN A 117 2.70 5.37 -6.64
CA ASN A 117 1.88 6.17 -7.56
C ASN A 117 1.06 7.23 -6.81
N VAL A 118 0.62 6.91 -5.60
CA VAL A 118 -0.17 7.80 -4.74
C VAL A 118 0.42 7.77 -3.34
N LEU A 119 0.63 8.95 -2.76
CA LEU A 119 1.08 9.13 -1.38
C LEU A 119 0.02 9.88 -0.57
N GLY A 120 -0.08 9.54 0.71
CA GLY A 120 -0.93 10.23 1.66
C GLY A 120 -0.43 10.07 3.09
N GLY A 121 -1.30 10.33 4.05
CA GLY A 121 -1.02 10.16 5.47
C GLY A 121 -2.18 9.45 6.18
N CYS A 122 -1.87 8.73 7.26
CA CYS A 122 -2.82 8.02 8.10
C CYS A 122 -2.88 8.66 9.50
N CYS A 123 -2.77 7.88 10.58
CA CYS A 123 -2.85 8.41 11.93
C CYS A 123 -1.66 9.36 12.22
N GLY A 124 -1.93 10.45 12.92
CA GLY A 124 -0.95 11.50 13.20
C GLY A 124 -0.72 12.50 12.07
N SER A 125 -1.05 12.15 10.82
CA SER A 125 -0.89 13.07 9.70
C SER A 125 -1.91 14.22 9.77
N THR A 126 -1.45 15.41 9.43
CA THR A 126 -2.24 16.65 9.42
C THR A 126 -2.25 17.30 8.03
N PRO A 127 -3.06 18.34 7.77
CA PRO A 127 -2.97 19.07 6.50
C PRO A 127 -1.56 19.60 6.18
N ALA A 128 -0.76 19.95 7.20
CA ALA A 128 0.63 20.33 7.02
C ALA A 128 1.49 19.16 6.50
N HIS A 129 1.28 17.94 7.01
CA HIS A 129 1.92 16.73 6.48
C HIS A 129 1.57 16.50 5.02
N ILE A 130 0.28 16.56 4.68
CA ILE A 130 -0.19 16.34 3.30
C ILE A 130 0.41 17.40 2.36
N LYS A 131 0.48 18.66 2.79
CA LYS A 131 1.14 19.72 2.04
C LYS A 131 2.62 19.43 1.82
N ALA A 132 3.36 19.07 2.87
CA ALA A 132 4.79 18.77 2.79
C ALA A 132 5.07 17.58 1.86
N ILE A 133 4.26 16.51 1.95
CA ILE A 133 4.34 15.35 1.05
C ILE A 133 4.08 15.76 -0.39
N ALA A 134 3.02 16.52 -0.66
CA ALA A 134 2.68 16.96 -2.00
C ALA A 134 3.79 17.85 -2.60
N ASP A 135 4.30 18.81 -1.81
CA ASP A 135 5.38 19.70 -2.24
C ASP A 135 6.68 18.95 -2.53
N SER A 136 7.00 17.88 -1.76
CA SER A 136 8.24 17.11 -1.93
C SER A 136 8.22 16.20 -3.15
N VAL A 137 7.06 15.79 -3.66
CA VAL A 137 6.96 14.82 -4.78
C VAL A 137 6.35 15.38 -6.07
N LYS A 138 5.89 16.64 -6.08
CA LYS A 138 5.16 17.25 -7.21
C LYS A 138 5.87 17.17 -8.57
N ASP A 139 7.20 17.19 -8.59
CA ASP A 139 8.02 17.20 -9.80
C ASP A 139 8.57 15.81 -10.16
N LEU A 140 8.19 14.78 -9.40
CA LEU A 140 8.62 13.40 -9.63
C LEU A 140 7.62 12.65 -10.52
N ALA A 141 8.15 11.76 -11.37
CA ALA A 141 7.31 10.86 -12.14
C ALA A 141 6.74 9.76 -11.23
N PRO A 142 5.46 9.37 -11.40
CA PRO A 142 4.91 8.24 -10.68
C PRO A 142 5.57 6.92 -11.13
N ARG A 143 5.53 5.90 -10.27
CA ARG A 143 5.99 4.55 -10.59
C ARG A 143 5.41 4.01 -11.90
N ASN A 144 6.26 3.41 -12.72
CA ASN A 144 5.82 2.60 -13.85
C ASN A 144 5.23 1.26 -13.37
N ILE A 145 4.03 0.92 -13.86
CA ILE A 145 3.36 -0.34 -13.50
C ILE A 145 4.19 -1.53 -14.01
N ALA A 146 4.49 -2.47 -13.12
CA ALA A 146 5.24 -3.66 -13.46
C ALA A 146 4.44 -4.58 -14.39
N SER A 147 5.12 -5.28 -15.29
CA SER A 147 4.56 -6.37 -16.11
C SER A 147 5.12 -7.72 -15.64
N PRO A 148 4.60 -8.27 -14.53
CA PRO A 148 5.12 -9.52 -13.98
C PRO A 148 4.85 -10.69 -14.94
N GLU A 149 5.78 -11.64 -14.98
CA GLU A 149 5.65 -12.86 -15.80
C GLU A 149 4.37 -13.62 -15.48
N VAL A 150 3.71 -14.19 -16.49
CA VAL A 150 2.52 -15.02 -16.28
C VAL A 150 2.95 -16.36 -15.69
N ARG A 151 2.64 -16.57 -14.41
CA ARG A 151 2.89 -17.81 -13.66
C ARG A 151 1.72 -18.14 -12.76
N THR A 152 1.53 -19.42 -12.48
CA THR A 152 0.60 -19.87 -11.43
C THR A 152 1.07 -19.38 -10.08
N ARG A 153 0.26 -18.54 -9.46
CA ARG A 153 0.51 -17.92 -8.15
C ARG A 153 -0.62 -18.29 -7.21
N LEU A 154 -0.27 -18.87 -6.08
CA LEU A 154 -1.18 -19.25 -5.01
C LEU A 154 -0.79 -18.49 -3.73
N ALA A 155 -1.74 -18.42 -2.80
CA ALA A 155 -1.55 -17.75 -1.52
C ALA A 155 -2.13 -18.59 -0.38
N GLY A 156 -1.26 -18.95 0.57
CA GLY A 156 -1.65 -19.27 1.96
C GLY A 156 -1.27 -18.08 2.84
N LEU A 157 -0.65 -18.31 4.00
CA LEU A 157 0.03 -17.24 4.76
C LEU A 157 1.27 -16.72 4.01
N GLU A 158 1.92 -17.61 3.25
CA GLU A 158 3.04 -17.34 2.37
C GLU A 158 2.60 -17.33 0.89
N PRO A 159 3.33 -16.62 0.02
CA PRO A 159 3.14 -16.73 -1.41
C PRO A 159 3.70 -18.06 -1.90
N PHE A 160 3.07 -18.63 -2.92
CA PHE A 160 3.65 -19.72 -3.69
C PHE A 160 3.60 -19.37 -5.17
N THR A 161 4.75 -19.34 -5.82
CA THR A 161 4.85 -19.23 -7.27
C THR A 161 5.35 -20.57 -7.82
N MET A 162 4.54 -21.21 -8.66
CA MET A 162 4.88 -22.49 -9.25
C MET A 162 6.13 -22.34 -10.13
N ALA A 163 7.12 -23.22 -9.92
CA ALA A 163 8.28 -23.33 -10.81
C ALA A 163 7.81 -23.81 -12.20
N ALA A 164 8.49 -23.32 -13.24
CA ALA A 164 8.26 -23.73 -14.61
C ALA A 164 8.75 -25.17 -14.86
#